data_AF-A0A6I8PK82-F1
#
_entry.id   AF-A0A6I8PK82-F1
#
_cell.length_a   1.000
_cell.length_b   1.000
_cell.length_c   1.000
_cell.angle_alpha   90.00
_cell.angle_beta   90.00
_cell.angle_gamma   90.00
#
_symmetry.space_group_name_H-M   'P 1'
#
loop_
_entity.id
_entity.type
_entity.pdbx_description
1 polymer ?
#
loop_
_entity_poly.entity_id
_entity_poly.type
_entity_poly.pdbx_seq_one_letter_code
_entity_poly.pdbx_strand_id
1 'polypeptide(L)'
;MKFSAAGPAGATLFLGLAALISSQGGEELDLELDMGTCVMDPVVGEDAAFCRGGLEVIYPELGDVGCLYIPRCNNYRERISKEWNEPSVRFPQAHPKKKYVLMMVDPDAYSRADPKFRYWRHWLVTEIQGSDLQAGKPKGHVLAKYYPPGPPRRSGYHRYQFLVYEQPAHETILLSSNKSAFRGAWHTEKFVERFRLGSPAAATQFLTENYRD
;
A
#
# COMPACT_ATOMS: atom_id res chain seq x y z
N MET A 1 24.45 -79.55 -8.12
CA MET A 1 23.96 -78.54 -7.16
C MET A 1 25.15 -77.99 -6.39
N LYS A 2 25.35 -76.67 -6.47
CA LYS A 2 26.29 -75.79 -5.74
C LYS A 2 27.75 -76.27 -5.57
N PHE A 3 28.61 -75.72 -6.42
CA PHE A 3 30.06 -75.61 -6.22
C PHE A 3 30.36 -74.42 -5.29
N SER A 4 31.30 -74.59 -4.36
CA SER A 4 32.06 -73.47 -3.76
C SER A 4 33.53 -73.87 -3.80
N ALA A 5 34.33 -73.10 -4.53
CA ALA A 5 35.74 -73.33 -4.78
C ALA A 5 36.61 -72.42 -3.90
N ALA A 6 37.82 -72.92 -3.65
CA ALA A 6 38.85 -72.38 -2.79
C ALA A 6 39.67 -71.23 -3.40
N GLY A 7 40.44 -70.55 -2.55
CA GLY A 7 41.81 -70.14 -2.88
C GLY A 7 42.07 -68.64 -3.16
N PRO A 8 43.34 -68.19 -3.11
CA PRO A 8 43.77 -67.24 -2.07
C PRO A 8 44.45 -65.95 -2.60
N ALA A 9 45.03 -65.22 -1.64
CA ALA A 9 45.69 -63.91 -1.69
C ALA A 9 46.76 -63.68 -2.78
N GLY A 10 46.90 -62.40 -3.17
CA GLY A 10 47.98 -61.83 -3.97
C GLY A 10 48.03 -60.30 -3.78
N ALA A 11 49.23 -59.73 -3.74
CA ALA A 11 49.58 -58.48 -3.08
C ALA A 11 49.86 -57.29 -4.03
N THR A 12 49.77 -56.05 -3.48
CA THR A 12 50.56 -54.82 -3.80
C THR A 12 50.48 -54.26 -5.25
N LEU A 13 50.59 -52.97 -5.60
CA LEU A 13 51.30 -51.80 -5.07
C LEU A 13 50.93 -50.52 -5.91
N PHE A 14 50.92 -49.33 -5.27
CA PHE A 14 51.04 -47.92 -5.76
C PHE A 14 50.30 -47.45 -7.04
N LEU A 15 49.69 -46.26 -7.10
CA LEU A 15 50.30 -44.93 -7.02
C LEU A 15 49.20 -43.89 -6.76
N GLY A 16 49.50 -42.93 -5.90
CA GLY A 16 48.61 -41.80 -5.62
C GLY A 16 48.56 -40.79 -6.76
N LEU A 17 47.45 -40.07 -6.83
CA LEU A 17 47.42 -38.72 -7.37
C LEU A 17 46.48 -37.90 -6.49
N ALA A 18 47.06 -37.06 -5.63
CA ALA A 18 46.35 -36.01 -4.94
C ALA A 18 46.02 -34.93 -5.99
N ALA A 19 44.74 -34.71 -6.28
CA ALA A 19 44.31 -33.56 -7.06
C ALA A 19 44.41 -32.31 -6.18
N LEU A 20 45.39 -31.47 -6.47
CA LEU A 20 45.54 -30.12 -5.93
C LEU A 20 44.34 -29.28 -6.39
N ILE A 21 43.57 -28.74 -5.45
CA ILE A 21 42.55 -27.72 -5.74
C ILE A 21 43.30 -26.41 -5.94
N SER A 22 43.52 -26.02 -7.19
CA SER A 22 43.99 -24.69 -7.54
C SER A 22 42.84 -23.70 -7.39
N SER A 23 42.94 -22.87 -6.36
CA SER A 23 42.23 -21.60 -6.22
C SER A 23 42.68 -20.67 -7.35
N GLN A 24 41.79 -20.41 -8.31
CA GLN A 24 41.81 -19.18 -9.09
C GLN A 24 40.37 -18.70 -9.25
N GLY A 25 40.13 -17.51 -8.69
CA GLY A 25 38.86 -16.81 -8.77
C GLY A 25 38.43 -16.62 -10.22
N GLY A 26 37.26 -17.18 -10.52
CA GLY A 26 36.39 -16.64 -11.56
C GLY A 26 35.47 -15.65 -10.90
N GLU A 27 35.37 -14.46 -11.48
CA GLU A 27 34.38 -13.45 -11.12
C GLU A 27 32.99 -14.09 -11.10
N GLU A 28 32.36 -13.99 -9.93
CA GLU A 28 30.97 -14.31 -9.67
C GLU A 28 30.12 -13.35 -10.51
N LEU A 29 29.78 -13.80 -11.72
CA LEU A 29 28.78 -13.16 -12.55
C LEU A 29 27.42 -13.61 -12.02
N ASP A 30 27.06 -13.09 -10.84
CA ASP A 30 25.72 -13.11 -10.29
C ASP A 30 24.82 -12.21 -11.14
N LEU A 31 24.54 -12.67 -12.36
CA LEU A 31 23.32 -12.31 -13.05
C LEU A 31 22.21 -13.21 -12.49
N GLU A 32 21.84 -12.94 -11.23
CA GLU A 32 20.50 -13.28 -10.78
C GLU A 32 19.53 -12.53 -11.69
N LEU A 33 18.91 -13.27 -12.61
CA LEU A 33 17.70 -12.84 -13.29
C LEU A 33 16.68 -12.53 -12.20
N ASP A 34 16.47 -11.24 -11.92
CA ASP A 34 15.41 -10.67 -11.10
C ASP A 34 14.04 -11.12 -11.64
N MET A 35 13.66 -12.33 -11.27
CA MET A 35 12.36 -12.92 -11.51
C MET A 35 11.86 -13.50 -10.19
N GLY A 36 11.11 -12.70 -9.44
CA GLY A 36 9.81 -13.23 -9.01
C GLY A 36 9.32 -12.95 -7.61
N THR A 37 9.94 -12.09 -6.79
CA THR A 37 9.30 -11.65 -5.54
C THR A 37 9.00 -10.15 -5.57
N CYS A 38 7.71 -9.83 -5.58
CA CYS A 38 7.26 -8.46 -5.48
C CYS A 38 7.33 -8.04 -4.02
N VAL A 39 8.40 -7.33 -3.66
CA VAL A 39 8.65 -6.92 -2.27
C VAL A 39 7.75 -5.74 -1.91
N MET A 40 7.00 -5.89 -0.82
CA MET A 40 6.16 -4.83 -0.26
C MET A 40 6.92 -4.16 0.88
N ASP A 41 7.48 -2.97 0.63
CA ASP A 41 8.24 -2.25 1.64
C ASP A 41 7.32 -1.51 2.63
N PRO A 42 7.52 -1.67 3.95
CA PRO A 42 6.78 -0.92 4.92
C PRO A 42 7.20 0.56 4.93
N VAL A 43 6.23 1.42 5.23
CA VAL A 43 6.48 2.82 5.54
C VAL A 43 7.16 2.91 6.90
N VAL A 44 8.21 3.74 7.00
CA VAL A 44 9.02 3.90 8.22
C VAL A 44 9.04 5.35 8.70
N GLY A 45 9.55 5.59 9.91
CA GLY A 45 9.73 6.93 10.47
C GLY A 45 8.42 7.66 10.76
N GLU A 46 8.41 8.97 10.55
CA GLU A 46 7.25 9.83 10.87
C GLU A 46 6.00 9.49 10.06
N ASP A 47 6.18 9.04 8.81
CA ASP A 47 5.05 8.62 7.97
C ASP A 47 4.40 7.34 8.52
N ALA A 48 5.16 6.44 9.16
CA ALA A 48 4.58 5.26 9.81
C ALA A 48 3.66 5.63 10.99
N ALA A 49 3.95 6.72 11.71
CA ALA A 49 3.14 7.18 12.84
C ALA A 49 1.74 7.67 12.44
N PHE A 50 1.51 7.96 11.15
CA PHE A 50 0.18 8.28 10.64
C PHE A 50 -0.76 7.07 10.71
N CYS A 51 -0.22 5.87 10.53
CA CYS A 51 -0.95 4.63 10.53
C CYS A 51 -1.36 4.18 11.93
N ARG A 52 -2.66 4.15 12.19
CA ARG A 52 -3.21 3.78 13.50
C ARG A 52 -4.66 3.31 13.40
N GLY A 53 -5.07 2.52 14.38
CA GLY A 53 -6.46 2.06 14.48
C GLY A 53 -6.84 0.93 13.52
N GLY A 54 -5.87 0.29 12.84
CA GLY A 54 -6.13 -0.92 12.06
C GLY A 54 -7.05 -0.73 10.85
N LEU A 55 -6.97 0.44 10.20
CA LEU A 55 -7.67 0.70 8.94
C LEU A 55 -6.95 0.01 7.78
N GLU A 56 -7.68 -0.80 7.02
CA GLU A 56 -7.16 -1.56 5.88
C GLU A 56 -7.66 -0.94 4.58
N VAL A 57 -6.78 -0.83 3.58
CA VAL A 57 -7.09 -0.32 2.24
C VAL A 57 -6.68 -1.37 1.24
N ILE A 58 -7.64 -2.03 0.63
CA ILE A 58 -7.43 -3.27 -0.12
C ILE A 58 -7.69 -3.02 -1.60
N TYR A 59 -6.65 -3.15 -2.41
CA TYR A 59 -6.75 -3.17 -3.87
C TYR A 59 -6.81 -4.62 -4.39
N PRO A 60 -7.44 -4.87 -5.56
CA PRO A 60 -7.43 -6.19 -6.19
C PRO A 60 -5.99 -6.68 -6.38
N GLU A 61 -5.72 -7.96 -6.13
CA GLU A 61 -4.41 -8.63 -6.30
C GLU A 61 -3.24 -8.11 -5.45
N LEU A 62 -3.24 -6.85 -5.04
CA LEU A 62 -2.22 -6.23 -4.19
C LEU A 62 -2.49 -6.45 -2.69
N GLY A 63 -3.76 -6.65 -2.32
CA GLY A 63 -4.15 -6.82 -0.92
C GLY A 63 -4.17 -5.50 -0.17
N ASP A 64 -4.01 -5.57 1.16
CA ASP A 64 -3.95 -4.39 2.02
C ASP A 64 -2.65 -3.60 1.78
N VAL A 65 -2.79 -2.36 1.32
CA VAL A 65 -1.69 -1.44 1.07
C VAL A 65 -1.42 -0.49 2.22
N GLY A 66 -2.17 -0.62 3.32
CA GLY A 66 -2.00 0.21 4.50
C GLY A 66 -0.55 0.21 5.01
N CYS A 67 0.06 1.38 5.08
CA CYS A 67 1.42 1.62 5.56
C CYS A 67 2.50 0.95 4.73
N LEU A 68 2.29 0.84 3.42
CA LEU A 68 3.25 0.28 2.48
C LEU A 68 3.62 1.30 1.39
N TYR A 69 4.79 1.11 0.80
CA TYR A 69 5.11 1.64 -0.52
C TYR A 69 4.50 0.72 -1.58
N ILE A 70 3.77 1.28 -2.54
CA ILE A 70 3.29 0.53 -3.69
C ILE A 70 4.50 0.15 -4.55
N PRO A 71 4.76 -1.14 -4.76
CA PRO A 71 5.99 -1.56 -5.41
C PRO A 71 5.89 -1.41 -6.93
N ARG A 72 7.05 -1.48 -7.60
CA ARG A 72 7.15 -1.31 -9.08
C ARG A 72 6.70 -2.55 -9.85
N CYS A 73 6.87 -3.74 -9.26
CA CYS A 73 6.52 -5.02 -9.85
C CYS A 73 5.02 -5.13 -10.17
N ASN A 74 4.70 -6.04 -11.11
CA ASN A 74 3.33 -6.36 -11.54
C ASN A 74 2.50 -5.15 -11.99
N ASN A 75 3.17 -4.07 -12.40
CA ASN A 75 2.58 -2.80 -12.83
C ASN A 75 1.64 -2.16 -11.81
N TYR A 76 1.73 -2.50 -10.51
CA TYR A 76 0.72 -2.10 -9.52
C TYR A 76 0.50 -0.58 -9.44
N ARG A 77 1.56 0.21 -9.64
CA ARG A 77 1.44 1.69 -9.71
C ARG A 77 0.58 2.15 -10.88
N GLU A 78 0.76 1.58 -12.06
CA GLU A 78 -0.06 1.90 -13.23
C GLU A 78 -1.51 1.45 -13.00
N ARG A 79 -1.69 0.25 -12.47
CA ARG A 79 -3.01 -0.34 -12.23
C ARG A 79 -3.83 0.48 -11.22
N ILE A 80 -3.22 0.89 -10.09
CA ILE A 80 -3.84 1.82 -9.13
C ILE A 80 -4.22 3.15 -9.79
N SER A 81 -3.40 3.64 -10.73
CA SER A 81 -3.62 4.92 -11.39
C SER A 81 -4.60 4.89 -12.56
N LYS A 82 -4.77 3.76 -13.24
CA LYS A 82 -5.42 3.67 -14.56
C LYS A 82 -6.50 2.61 -14.69
N GLU A 83 -6.41 1.52 -13.92
CA GLU A 83 -7.25 0.33 -14.13
C GLU A 83 -8.21 0.10 -12.97
N TRP A 84 -7.69 0.11 -11.74
CA TRP A 84 -8.48 -0.19 -10.56
C TRP A 84 -9.33 1.00 -10.13
N ASN A 85 -10.57 0.69 -9.77
CA ASN A 85 -11.50 1.64 -9.16
C ASN A 85 -11.15 1.86 -7.68
N GLU A 86 -12.09 2.42 -6.92
CA GLU A 86 -11.90 2.62 -5.48
C GLU A 86 -11.54 1.31 -4.76
N PRO A 87 -10.61 1.37 -3.79
CA PRO A 87 -10.27 0.20 -2.98
C PRO A 87 -11.40 -0.15 -2.02
N SER A 88 -11.41 -1.40 -1.55
CA SER A 88 -12.15 -1.76 -0.34
C SER A 88 -11.48 -1.07 0.85
N VAL A 89 -12.27 -0.41 1.70
CA VAL A 89 -11.76 0.22 2.93
C VAL A 89 -12.43 -0.45 4.11
N ARG A 90 -11.65 -1.23 4.87
CA ARG A 90 -12.16 -2.04 5.98
C ARG A 90 -11.70 -1.47 7.31
N PHE A 91 -12.65 -1.22 8.21
CA PHE A 91 -12.37 -0.86 9.60
C PHE A 91 -13.07 -1.86 10.52
N PRO A 92 -12.41 -2.97 10.89
CA PRO A 92 -13.03 -4.04 11.69
C PRO A 92 -13.58 -3.55 13.04
N GLN A 93 -12.97 -2.54 13.63
CA GLN A 93 -13.32 -1.99 14.94
C GLN A 93 -14.46 -0.95 14.88
N ALA A 94 -15.01 -0.65 13.70
CA ALA A 94 -16.15 0.24 13.57
C ALA A 94 -17.36 -0.29 14.36
N HIS A 95 -18.10 0.60 15.02
CA HIS A 95 -19.33 0.23 15.72
C HIS A 95 -20.48 0.10 14.71
N PRO A 96 -21.17 -1.04 14.60
CA PRO A 96 -22.08 -1.33 13.49
C PRO A 96 -23.29 -0.40 13.40
N LYS A 97 -23.72 0.17 14.53
CA LYS A 97 -24.86 1.10 14.61
C LYS A 97 -24.49 2.59 14.46
N LYS A 98 -23.22 2.91 14.26
CA LYS A 98 -22.76 4.30 14.07
C LYS A 98 -22.52 4.59 12.59
N LYS A 99 -22.52 5.88 12.26
CA LYS A 99 -22.14 6.39 10.94
C LYS A 99 -20.70 6.86 10.94
N TYR A 100 -20.06 6.81 9.78
CA TYR A 100 -18.67 7.19 9.59
C TYR A 100 -18.50 8.08 8.36
N VAL A 101 -17.41 8.85 8.37
CA VAL A 101 -16.90 9.64 7.25
C VAL A 101 -15.57 9.04 6.81
N LEU A 102 -15.46 8.72 5.53
CA LEU A 102 -14.20 8.36 4.89
C LEU A 102 -13.64 9.55 4.12
N MET A 103 -12.40 9.90 4.38
CA MET A 103 -11.65 10.94 3.68
C MET A 103 -10.36 10.34 3.10
N MET A 104 -10.14 10.51 1.79
CA MET A 104 -8.88 10.20 1.12
C MET A 104 -8.28 11.49 0.56
N VAL A 105 -7.05 11.82 0.97
CA VAL A 105 -6.35 13.04 0.57
C VAL A 105 -4.88 12.81 0.23
N ASP A 106 -4.34 13.68 -0.62
CA ASP A 106 -2.91 13.77 -0.92
C ASP A 106 -2.35 15.10 -0.36
N PRO A 107 -1.52 15.08 0.71
CA PRO A 107 -0.83 16.25 1.24
C PRO A 107 0.31 16.74 0.35
N ASP A 108 0.72 15.95 -0.63
CA ASP A 108 1.95 16.14 -1.39
C ASP A 108 1.66 16.69 -2.80
N ALA A 109 0.41 16.99 -3.16
CA ALA A 109 0.12 17.65 -4.44
C ALA A 109 0.68 19.09 -4.46
N TYR A 110 1.45 19.56 -5.45
CA TYR A 110 1.87 18.89 -6.69
C TYR A 110 3.09 17.98 -6.54
N SER A 111 4.01 18.27 -5.62
CA SER A 111 5.05 17.34 -5.16
C SER A 111 5.28 17.49 -3.66
N ARG A 112 5.82 16.46 -2.99
CA ARG A 112 6.10 16.52 -1.55
C ARG A 112 7.04 17.67 -1.18
N ALA A 113 7.98 18.00 -2.07
CA ALA A 113 8.93 19.11 -1.90
C ALA A 113 8.29 20.49 -2.15
N ASP A 114 7.28 20.58 -3.02
CA ASP A 114 6.56 21.83 -3.34
C ASP A 114 5.04 21.58 -3.44
N PRO A 115 4.36 21.42 -2.28
CA PRO A 115 2.99 20.92 -2.19
C PRO A 115 1.94 22.02 -2.41
N LYS A 116 1.99 22.68 -3.59
CA LYS A 116 1.15 23.84 -3.96
C LYS A 116 -0.36 23.62 -3.88
N PHE A 117 -0.81 22.37 -3.98
CA PHE A 117 -2.23 21.99 -3.96
C PHE A 117 -2.61 21.17 -2.72
N ARG A 118 -1.78 21.19 -1.67
CA ARG A 118 -2.10 20.56 -0.38
C ARG A 118 -3.41 21.12 0.20
N TYR A 119 -4.36 20.30 0.64
CA TYR A 119 -4.53 18.88 0.36
C TYR A 119 -5.33 18.67 -0.93
N TRP A 120 -4.99 17.65 -1.70
CA TRP A 120 -5.83 17.23 -2.83
C TRP A 120 -6.86 16.19 -2.40
N ARG A 121 -8.14 16.46 -2.59
CA ARG A 121 -9.25 15.59 -2.21
C ARG A 121 -9.48 14.49 -3.25
N HIS A 122 -9.08 13.25 -2.92
CA HIS A 122 -9.27 12.08 -3.77
C HIS A 122 -10.64 11.44 -3.59
N TRP A 123 -11.10 11.27 -2.35
CA TRP A 123 -12.38 10.61 -2.07
C TRP A 123 -12.99 11.18 -0.78
N LEU A 124 -14.30 11.41 -0.78
CA LEU A 124 -15.03 11.83 0.42
C LEU A 124 -16.42 11.19 0.42
N VAL A 125 -16.64 10.33 1.39
CA VAL A 125 -17.91 9.62 1.59
C VAL A 125 -18.36 9.81 3.02
N THR A 126 -19.65 10.11 3.20
CA THR A 126 -20.29 10.37 4.49
C THR A 126 -21.42 9.38 4.69
N GLU A 127 -21.99 9.34 5.88
CA GLU A 127 -23.11 8.45 6.22
C GLU A 127 -22.81 6.97 6.00
N ILE A 128 -21.54 6.56 6.11
CA ILE A 128 -21.17 5.16 5.96
C ILE A 128 -21.63 4.41 7.20
N GLN A 129 -22.47 3.40 7.04
CA GLN A 129 -22.87 2.56 8.16
C GLN A 129 -21.67 1.75 8.65
N GLY A 130 -21.47 1.68 9.97
CA GLY A 130 -20.33 0.96 10.55
C GLY A 130 -20.25 -0.50 10.10
N SER A 131 -21.39 -1.18 9.91
CA SER A 131 -21.45 -2.55 9.37
C SER A 131 -20.91 -2.65 7.94
N ASP A 132 -21.16 -1.65 7.11
CA ASP A 132 -20.66 -1.61 5.74
C ASP A 132 -19.14 -1.38 5.72
N LEU A 133 -18.65 -0.53 6.63
CA LEU A 133 -17.22 -0.29 6.81
C LEU A 133 -16.47 -1.51 7.38
N GLN A 134 -17.08 -2.26 8.30
CA GLN A 134 -16.55 -3.56 8.76
C GLN A 134 -16.44 -4.57 7.62
N ALA A 135 -17.34 -4.50 6.63
CA ALA A 135 -17.36 -5.38 5.47
C ALA A 135 -16.46 -4.90 4.32
N GLY A 136 -15.69 -3.82 4.49
CA GLY A 136 -14.82 -3.29 3.45
C GLY A 136 -15.54 -2.48 2.35
N LYS A 137 -16.81 -2.14 2.57
CA LYS A 137 -17.68 -1.52 1.56
C LYS A 137 -18.08 -0.13 2.05
N PRO A 138 -17.25 0.91 1.90
CA PRO A 138 -17.55 2.26 2.42
C PRO A 138 -18.66 2.96 1.62
N LYS A 139 -19.87 2.40 1.66
CA LYS A 139 -21.08 2.89 0.98
C LYS A 139 -21.73 3.95 1.83
N GLY A 140 -22.16 5.04 1.19
CA GLY A 140 -22.81 6.15 1.87
C GLY A 140 -23.07 7.29 0.89
N HIS A 141 -23.22 8.50 1.41
CA HIS A 141 -23.37 9.69 0.60
C HIS A 141 -22.02 10.20 0.09
N VAL A 142 -21.79 10.08 -1.22
CA VAL A 142 -20.53 10.45 -1.88
C VAL A 142 -20.50 11.95 -2.19
N LEU A 143 -19.73 12.70 -1.42
CA LEU A 143 -19.53 14.14 -1.63
C LEU A 143 -18.44 14.44 -2.65
N ALA A 144 -17.40 13.60 -2.73
CA ALA A 144 -16.40 13.65 -3.79
C ALA A 144 -16.11 12.23 -4.25
N LYS A 145 -16.42 11.92 -5.52
CA LYS A 145 -16.14 10.61 -6.11
C LYS A 145 -14.65 10.28 -6.04
N TYR A 146 -14.33 9.00 -5.90
CA TYR A 146 -12.95 8.52 -5.93
C TYR A 146 -12.24 9.02 -7.18
N TYR A 147 -11.04 9.56 -6.98
CA TYR A 147 -10.13 9.97 -8.02
C TYR A 147 -8.84 9.15 -7.81
N PRO A 148 -8.43 8.31 -8.76
CA PRO A 148 -7.27 7.45 -8.58
C PRO A 148 -5.98 8.23 -8.25
N PRO A 149 -5.04 7.62 -7.53
CA PRO A 149 -3.67 8.13 -7.40
C PRO A 149 -3.09 8.46 -8.76
N GLY A 150 -2.47 9.63 -8.87
CA GLY A 150 -1.89 10.10 -10.13
C GLY A 150 -0.77 11.10 -9.88
N PRO A 151 0.25 10.73 -9.09
CA PRO A 151 1.33 11.65 -8.79
C PRO A 151 2.03 12.05 -10.10
N PRO A 152 2.37 13.34 -10.29
CA PRO A 152 3.05 13.77 -11.50
C PRO A 152 4.40 13.08 -11.70
N ARG A 153 4.90 13.05 -12.95
CA ARG A 153 6.25 12.54 -13.19
C ARG A 153 7.29 13.38 -12.47
N ARG A 154 8.28 12.72 -11.89
CA ARG A 154 9.41 13.32 -11.17
C ARG A 154 8.98 14.15 -9.94
N SER A 155 7.80 13.90 -9.38
CA SER A 155 7.36 14.51 -8.12
C SER A 155 7.73 13.67 -6.87
N GLY A 156 8.25 12.46 -7.08
CA GLY A 156 8.60 11.49 -6.04
C GLY A 156 7.37 10.77 -5.47
N TYR A 157 7.55 10.13 -4.31
CA TYR A 157 6.44 9.48 -3.61
C TYR A 157 5.48 10.50 -3.00
N HIS A 158 4.20 10.30 -3.28
CA HIS A 158 3.08 10.99 -2.66
C HIS A 158 2.42 10.07 -1.65
N ARG A 159 1.96 10.65 -0.55
CA ARG A 159 1.17 9.98 0.48
C ARG A 159 -0.31 10.02 0.12
N TYR A 160 -0.96 8.87 0.08
CA TYR A 160 -2.41 8.78 -0.08
C TYR A 160 -3.02 8.40 1.25
N GLN A 161 -3.49 9.42 1.97
CA GLN A 161 -3.93 9.32 3.34
C GLN A 161 -5.42 9.01 3.41
N PHE A 162 -5.77 7.91 4.06
CA PHE A 162 -7.14 7.51 4.37
C PHE A 162 -7.40 7.77 5.85
N LEU A 163 -8.45 8.53 6.13
CA LEU A 163 -8.91 8.83 7.48
C LEU A 163 -10.37 8.45 7.62
N VAL A 164 -10.70 7.76 8.71
CA VAL A 164 -12.07 7.43 9.09
C VAL A 164 -12.42 8.20 10.36
N TYR A 165 -13.51 8.95 10.31
CA TYR A 165 -14.06 9.67 11.46
C TYR A 165 -15.42 9.09 11.83
N GLU A 166 -15.74 9.05 13.11
CA GLU A 166 -17.13 8.85 13.53
C GLU A 166 -17.95 10.09 13.15
N GLN A 167 -19.09 9.89 12.49
CA GLN A 167 -19.96 10.98 12.10
C GLN A 167 -20.89 11.36 13.26
N PRO A 168 -20.99 12.65 13.65
CA PRO A 168 -21.96 13.09 14.64
C PRO A 168 -23.40 12.81 14.18
N ALA A 169 -24.23 12.27 15.08
CA ALA A 169 -25.56 11.71 14.74
C ALA A 169 -26.56 12.70 14.11
N HIS A 170 -26.38 14.01 14.33
CA HIS A 170 -27.31 15.05 13.89
C HIS A 170 -26.70 16.03 12.87
N GLU A 171 -25.51 15.72 12.35
CA GLU A 171 -24.82 16.58 11.39
C GLU A 171 -25.00 16.06 9.96
N THR A 172 -25.59 16.90 9.10
CA THR A 172 -25.61 16.68 7.65
C THR A 172 -24.34 17.29 7.06
N ILE A 173 -23.41 16.43 6.68
CA ILE A 173 -22.12 16.84 6.13
C ILE A 173 -22.26 17.15 4.64
N LEU A 174 -21.83 18.34 4.24
CA LEU A 174 -21.94 18.82 2.86
C LEU A 174 -20.65 19.51 2.42
N LEU A 175 -20.31 19.37 1.13
CA LEU A 175 -19.33 20.24 0.47
C LEU A 175 -20.04 21.50 -0.03
N SER A 176 -19.41 22.67 0.13
CA SER A 176 -19.92 23.89 -0.52
C SER A 176 -19.81 23.75 -2.04
N SER A 177 -20.80 24.26 -2.78
CA SER A 177 -20.93 24.09 -4.23
C SER A 177 -19.68 24.52 -5.01
N ASN A 178 -19.04 25.63 -4.61
CA ASN A 178 -17.78 26.11 -5.18
C ASN A 178 -16.57 25.20 -4.90
N LYS A 179 -16.58 24.46 -3.79
CA LYS A 179 -15.50 23.54 -3.39
C LYS A 179 -15.72 22.12 -3.88
N SER A 180 -16.92 21.78 -4.33
CA SER A 180 -17.24 20.47 -4.92
C SER A 180 -16.39 20.20 -6.17
N ALA A 181 -16.29 21.18 -7.07
CA ALA A 181 -15.60 21.04 -8.36
C ALA A 181 -14.07 21.06 -8.24
N PHE A 182 -13.51 21.91 -7.38
CA PHE A 182 -12.05 22.00 -7.18
C PHE A 182 -11.59 21.06 -6.05
N ARG A 183 -10.62 20.20 -6.35
CA ARG A 183 -10.12 19.18 -5.41
C ARG A 183 -8.87 19.59 -4.64
N GLY A 184 -8.01 20.41 -5.24
CA GLY A 184 -6.77 20.89 -4.62
C GLY A 184 -7.01 21.98 -3.58
N ALA A 185 -5.94 22.34 -2.86
CA ALA A 185 -5.92 23.38 -1.83
C ALA A 185 -7.08 23.24 -0.81
N TRP A 186 -7.48 21.99 -0.53
CA TRP A 186 -8.59 21.74 0.37
C TRP A 186 -8.12 21.87 1.81
N HIS A 187 -8.82 22.71 2.58
CA HIS A 187 -8.60 22.87 4.01
C HIS A 187 -9.30 21.75 4.78
N THR A 188 -8.61 20.63 4.96
CA THR A 188 -9.08 19.43 5.67
C THR A 188 -9.41 19.72 7.12
N GLU A 189 -8.58 20.50 7.81
CA GLU A 189 -8.76 20.85 9.23
C GLU A 189 -10.03 21.67 9.42
N LYS A 190 -10.24 22.69 8.57
CA LYS A 190 -11.47 23.50 8.59
C LYS A 190 -12.73 22.67 8.34
N PHE A 191 -12.64 21.61 7.54
CA PHE A 191 -13.77 20.71 7.30
C PHE A 191 -14.06 19.85 8.55
N VAL A 192 -13.00 19.27 9.15
CA VAL A 192 -13.08 18.50 10.39
C VAL A 192 -13.65 19.35 11.53
N GLU A 193 -13.18 20.58 11.70
CA GLU A 193 -13.65 21.53 12.71
C GLU A 193 -15.11 21.93 12.46
N ARG A 194 -15.46 22.31 11.23
CA ARG A 194 -16.82 22.74 10.87
C ARG A 194 -17.87 21.70 11.22
N PHE A 195 -17.58 20.43 10.97
CA PHE A 195 -18.50 19.32 11.22
C PHE A 195 -18.21 18.58 12.52
N ARG A 196 -17.32 19.11 13.36
CA ARG A 196 -16.99 18.59 14.71
C ARG A 196 -16.65 17.08 14.69
N LEU A 197 -15.88 16.66 13.69
CA LEU A 197 -15.51 15.25 13.51
C LEU A 197 -14.51 14.76 14.58
N GLY A 198 -13.82 15.68 15.26
CA GLY A 198 -12.82 15.35 16.27
C GLY A 198 -11.59 14.66 15.68
N SER A 199 -11.02 13.73 16.43
CA SER A 199 -9.88 12.92 15.97
C SER A 199 -10.36 11.73 15.11
N PRO A 200 -9.56 11.29 14.12
CA PRO A 200 -9.91 10.11 13.33
C PRO A 200 -9.94 8.86 14.22
N ALA A 201 -10.97 8.04 14.04
CA ALA A 201 -11.10 6.73 14.70
C ALA A 201 -10.03 5.74 14.20
N ALA A 202 -9.67 5.85 12.93
CA ALA A 202 -8.54 5.13 12.34
C ALA A 202 -7.97 5.93 11.15
N ALA A 203 -6.70 5.70 10.87
CA ALA A 203 -6.00 6.32 9.75
C ALA A 203 -4.94 5.38 9.20
N THR A 204 -4.76 5.39 7.88
CA THR A 204 -3.68 4.67 7.20
C THR A 204 -3.25 5.45 5.97
N GLN A 205 -2.10 5.13 5.42
CA GLN A 205 -1.66 5.70 4.15
C GLN A 205 -0.82 4.71 3.39
N PHE A 206 -0.82 4.80 2.06
CA PHE A 206 0.22 4.19 1.25
C PHE A 206 0.99 5.27 0.51
N LEU A 207 2.19 4.93 0.07
CA LEU A 207 3.01 5.82 -0.74
C LEU A 207 3.16 5.24 -2.15
N THR A 208 2.91 6.06 -3.16
CA THR A 208 3.20 5.71 -4.55
C THR A 208 3.77 6.90 -5.30
N GLU A 209 4.53 6.63 -6.34
CA GLU A 209 5.06 7.62 -7.28
C GLU A 209 4.50 7.35 -8.68
N ASN A 210 4.91 8.15 -9.66
CA ASN A 210 4.40 7.97 -11.01
C ASN A 210 4.83 6.60 -11.54
N TYR A 211 3.93 5.90 -12.20
CA TYR A 211 4.21 4.56 -12.74
C TYR A 211 5.27 4.54 -13.86
N ARG A 212 5.70 5.71 -14.36
CA ARG A 212 6.75 5.87 -15.39
C ARG A 212 8.09 6.38 -14.84
N ASP A 213 8.24 6.42 -13.52
CA ASP A 213 9.47 6.76 -12.82
C ASP A 213 10.05 5.50 -12.15
#